data_AF-A0A0M6XS59-F1
#
_entry.id   AF-A0A0M6XS59-F1
#
_cell.length_a   1.000
_cell.length_b   1.000
_cell.length_c   1.000
_cell.angle_alpha   90.00
_cell.angle_beta   90.00
_cell.angle_gamma   90.00
#
_symmetry.space_group_name_H-M   'P 1'
#
loop_
_entity.id
_entity.type
_entity.pdbx_description
1 polymer ?
#
loop_
_entity_poly.entity_id
_entity_poly.type
_entity_poly.pdbx_seq_one_letter_code
_entity_poly.pdbx_strand_id
1 'polypeptide(L)'
;MASRPHLSISDLTTIRFAALTCRASARRVPSGDPAVAMLATALRGLGRPPCVYAPGTEAVSFDEHWMLALLAAIRRGDRSSRTFLLRSRIRTAEREMLDASARVLAAQLDAAVA
;
A
#
# COMPACT_ATOMS: atom_id res chain seq x y z
N MET A 1 15.22 -2.38 -18.05
CA MET A 1 13.79 -2.14 -18.37
C MET A 1 12.98 -2.89 -17.32
N ALA A 2 12.61 -2.22 -16.22
CA ALA A 2 11.91 -2.88 -15.11
C ALA A 2 10.52 -3.31 -15.58
N SER A 3 10.28 -4.61 -15.55
CA SER A 3 8.98 -5.21 -15.86
C SER A 3 7.90 -4.49 -15.06
N ARG A 4 6.94 -3.87 -15.76
CA ARG A 4 5.80 -3.20 -15.13
C ARG A 4 5.17 -4.23 -14.19
N PRO A 5 5.10 -3.99 -12.87
CA PRO A 5 4.33 -4.88 -12.01
C PRO A 5 2.92 -4.89 -12.60
N HIS A 6 2.41 -6.06 -12.97
CA HIS A 6 1.04 -6.20 -13.43
C HIS A 6 0.17 -5.70 -12.27
N LEU A 7 -0.33 -4.47 -12.40
CA LEU A 7 -1.20 -3.86 -11.40
C LEU A 7 -2.49 -4.68 -11.44
N SER A 8 -2.65 -5.60 -10.49
CA SER A 8 -3.89 -6.32 -10.33
C SER A 8 -4.99 -5.31 -10.02
N ILE A 9 -6.05 -5.28 -10.83
CA ILE A 9 -7.22 -4.42 -10.62
C ILE A 9 -7.82 -4.68 -9.24
N SER A 10 -7.75 -5.93 -8.76
CA SER A 10 -8.20 -6.32 -7.43
C SER A 10 -7.39 -5.63 -6.33
N ASP A 11 -6.05 -5.65 -6.42
CA ASP A 11 -5.16 -5.04 -5.43
C ASP A 11 -5.38 -3.51 -5.37
N LEU A 12 -5.53 -2.87 -6.53
CA LEU A 12 -5.84 -1.43 -6.61
C LEU A 12 -7.20 -1.12 -5.97
N THR A 13 -8.20 -1.96 -6.24
CA THR A 13 -9.54 -1.81 -5.67
C THR A 13 -9.52 -1.93 -4.14
N THR A 14 -8.77 -2.89 -3.60
CA THR A 14 -8.56 -3.06 -2.15
C THR A 14 -7.94 -1.81 -1.51
N ILE A 15 -6.88 -1.25 -2.12
CA ILE A 15 -6.25 -0.01 -1.62
C ILE A 15 -7.25 1.15 -1.59
N ARG A 16 -8.07 1.29 -2.64
CA ARG A 16 -9.04 2.39 -2.75
C ARG A 16 -10.17 2.26 -1.74
N PHE A 17 -10.69 1.06 -1.53
CA PHE A 17 -11.68 0.81 -0.47
C PHE A 17 -11.09 1.06 0.92
N ALA A 18 -9.89 0.57 1.20
CA ALA A 18 -9.23 0.83 2.47
C ALA A 18 -8.98 2.34 2.72
N ALA A 19 -8.69 3.11 1.66
CA ALA A 19 -8.56 4.57 1.77
C ALA A 19 -9.89 5.26 2.07
N LEU A 20 -11.01 4.76 1.55
CA LEU A 20 -12.34 5.24 1.95
C LEU A 20 -12.60 4.95 3.43
N THR A 21 -12.33 3.73 3.89
CA THR A 21 -12.51 3.34 5.29
C THR A 21 -11.63 4.19 6.22
N CYS A 22 -10.37 4.39 5.86
CA CYS A 22 -9.44 5.22 6.63
C CYS A 22 -9.88 6.69 6.73
N ARG A 23 -10.54 7.23 5.69
CA ARG A 23 -11.12 8.58 5.70
C ARG A 23 -12.38 8.65 6.56
N ALA A 24 -13.24 7.64 6.49
CA ALA A 24 -14.49 7.58 7.26
C ALA A 24 -14.25 7.42 8.77
N SER A 25 -13.23 6.68 9.18
CA SER A 25 -12.97 6.33 10.59
C SER A 25 -12.06 7.29 11.36
N ALA A 26 -11.92 8.55 10.94
CA ALA A 26 -11.13 9.57 11.65
C ALA A 26 -9.71 9.11 12.10
N ARG A 27 -8.88 8.62 11.17
CA ARG A 27 -7.39 8.55 11.25
C ARG A 27 -6.71 7.94 12.49
N ARG A 28 -7.39 7.22 13.39
CA ARG A 28 -6.78 6.75 14.66
C ARG A 28 -7.11 5.34 15.12
N VAL A 29 -7.93 4.58 14.38
CA VAL A 29 -8.31 3.23 14.82
C VAL A 29 -7.24 2.23 14.40
N PRO A 30 -6.68 1.42 15.33
CA PRO A 30 -5.96 0.21 14.94
C PRO A 30 -6.96 -0.72 14.24
N SER A 31 -6.89 -0.78 12.93
CA SER A 31 -7.71 -1.69 12.13
C SER A 31 -7.09 -3.08 12.13
N GLY A 32 -7.91 -4.11 12.30
CA GLY A 32 -7.50 -5.49 11.98
C GLY A 32 -7.26 -5.71 10.48
N ASP A 33 -7.70 -4.76 9.64
CA ASP A 33 -7.45 -4.73 8.21
C ASP A 33 -6.03 -4.20 7.92
N PRO A 34 -5.14 -5.01 7.30
CA PRO A 34 -3.77 -4.60 7.00
C PRO A 34 -3.68 -3.55 5.88
N ALA A 35 -4.67 -3.44 4.97
CA ALA A 35 -4.71 -2.37 3.98
C ALA A 35 -4.96 -1.02 4.64
N VAL A 36 -5.89 -0.96 5.60
CA VAL A 36 -6.13 0.25 6.39
C VAL A 36 -4.92 0.58 7.27
N ALA A 37 -4.28 -0.41 7.90
CA ALA A 37 -3.07 -0.22 8.70
C ALA A 37 -1.90 0.31 7.86
N MET A 38 -1.70 -0.21 6.64
CA MET A 38 -0.70 0.26 5.69
C MET A 38 -0.96 1.72 5.30
N LEU A 39 -2.19 2.08 4.96
CA LEU A 39 -2.56 3.45 4.59
C LEU A 39 -2.42 4.45 5.75
N ALA A 40 -2.86 4.06 6.96
CA ALA A 40 -2.71 4.89 8.15
C ALA A 40 -1.23 5.13 8.49
N THR A 41 -0.37 4.12 8.28
CA THR A 41 1.08 4.25 8.47
C THR A 41 1.72 5.07 7.36
N ALA A 42 1.30 4.90 6.11
CA ALA A 42 1.75 5.71 4.98
C ALA A 42 1.41 7.20 5.19
N LEU A 43 0.22 7.52 5.71
CA LEU A 43 -0.16 8.88 6.08
C LEU A 43 0.80 9.52 7.09
N ARG A 44 1.20 8.78 8.14
CA ARG A 44 2.18 9.25 9.14
C ARG A 44 3.58 9.38 8.53
N GLY A 45 3.97 8.41 7.72
CA GLY A 45 5.30 8.32 7.11
C GLY A 45 5.58 9.32 5.99
N LEU A 46 4.56 9.70 5.22
CA LEU A 46 4.65 10.67 4.11
C LEU A 46 4.65 12.12 4.61
N GLY A 47 4.11 12.39 5.80
CA GLY A 47 3.92 13.75 6.32
C GLY A 47 2.83 14.56 5.60
N ARG A 48 2.13 13.94 4.63
CA ARG A 48 0.96 14.47 3.94
C ARG A 48 -0.04 13.34 3.69
N PRO A 49 -1.34 13.64 3.47
CA PRO A 49 -2.28 12.63 3.00
C PRO A 49 -1.80 11.97 1.70
N PRO A 50 -1.81 10.62 1.62
CA PRO A 50 -1.59 9.93 0.35
C PRO A 50 -2.73 10.26 -0.61
N CYS A 51 -2.39 10.51 -1.87
CA CYS A 51 -3.33 10.72 -2.95
C CYS A 51 -3.88 9.36 -3.39
N VAL A 52 -5.10 9.00 -2.98
CA VAL A 52 -5.76 7.76 -3.38
C VAL A 52 -7.12 8.12 -3.96
N TYR A 53 -7.34 7.70 -5.21
CA TYR A 53 -8.56 8.00 -5.94
C TYR A 53 -9.73 7.12 -5.47
N ALA A 54 -10.95 7.50 -5.85
CA ALA A 54 -12.12 6.69 -5.55
C ALA A 54 -12.11 5.37 -6.35
N PRO A 55 -12.69 4.28 -5.84
CA PRO A 55 -12.95 3.07 -6.62
C PRO A 55 -13.64 3.41 -7.95
N GLY A 56 -13.29 2.71 -9.03
CA GLY A 56 -13.81 2.98 -10.37
C GLY A 56 -13.13 4.13 -11.13
N THR A 57 -12.23 4.90 -10.50
CA THR A 57 -11.45 5.93 -11.22
C THR A 57 -10.47 5.28 -12.19
N GLU A 58 -10.49 5.65 -13.47
CA GLU A 58 -9.59 5.07 -14.49
C GLU A 58 -8.12 5.43 -14.25
N ALA A 59 -7.86 6.68 -13.86
CA ALA A 59 -6.52 7.15 -13.55
C ALA A 59 -5.97 6.45 -12.30
N VAL A 60 -4.64 6.28 -12.23
CA VAL A 60 -3.93 5.74 -11.06
C VAL A 60 -2.95 6.78 -10.58
N SER A 61 -3.01 7.14 -9.29
CA SER A 61 -2.12 8.14 -8.72
C SER A 61 -0.68 7.62 -8.58
N PHE A 62 0.26 8.53 -8.36
CA PHE A 62 1.65 8.16 -8.06
C PHE A 62 1.77 7.40 -6.72
N ASP A 63 0.96 7.75 -5.72
CA ASP A 63 0.97 7.08 -4.42
C ASP A 63 0.37 5.66 -4.54
N GLU A 64 -0.68 5.48 -5.36
CA GLU A 64 -1.25 4.17 -5.70
C GLU A 64 -0.24 3.28 -6.43
N HIS A 65 0.45 3.80 -7.45
CA HIS A 65 1.52 3.09 -8.14
C HIS A 65 2.63 2.65 -7.20
N TRP A 66 3.06 3.53 -6.30
CA TRP A 66 4.12 3.21 -5.34
C TRP A 66 3.70 2.11 -4.36
N MET A 67 2.48 2.14 -3.84
CA MET A 67 1.96 1.09 -2.96
C MET A 67 1.85 -0.26 -3.69
N LEU A 68 1.34 -0.26 -4.91
CA LEU A 68 1.24 -1.48 -5.73
C LEU A 68 2.61 -2.04 -6.10
N ALA A 69 3.58 -1.17 -6.41
CA ALA A 69 4.96 -1.58 -6.65
C ALA A 69 5.61 -2.21 -5.41
N LEU A 70 5.31 -1.68 -4.21
CA LEU A 70 5.78 -2.23 -2.94
C LEU A 70 5.20 -3.63 -2.69
N LEU A 71 3.89 -3.80 -2.85
CA LEU A 71 3.22 -5.11 -2.73
C LEU A 71 3.78 -6.11 -3.75
N ALA A 72 3.97 -5.70 -5.00
CA ALA A 72 4.54 -6.56 -6.02
C ALA A 72 5.99 -6.96 -5.72
N ALA A 73 6.82 -6.05 -5.17
CA ALA A 73 8.18 -6.37 -4.74
C ALA A 73 8.18 -7.37 -3.58
N ILE A 74 7.26 -7.24 -2.63
CA ILE A 74 7.06 -8.19 -1.53
C ILE A 74 6.70 -9.58 -2.07
N ARG A 75 5.69 -9.67 -2.97
CA ARG A 75 5.23 -10.94 -3.56
C ARG A 75 6.33 -11.67 -4.32
N ARG A 76 7.23 -10.93 -4.99
CA ARG A 76 8.39 -11.51 -5.70
C ARG A 76 9.59 -11.84 -4.80
N GLY A 77 9.53 -11.53 -3.50
CA GLY A 77 10.69 -11.65 -2.60
C GLY A 77 11.84 -10.66 -2.90
N ASP A 78 11.59 -9.62 -3.69
CA ASP A 78 12.59 -8.63 -4.12
C ASP A 78 12.89 -7.64 -2.99
N ARG A 79 13.83 -8.03 -2.12
CA ARG A 79 14.24 -7.23 -0.96
C ARG A 79 14.84 -5.87 -1.35
N SER A 80 15.60 -5.82 -2.45
CA SER A 80 16.26 -4.58 -2.89
C SER A 80 15.25 -3.54 -3.34
N SER A 81 14.32 -3.91 -4.21
CA SER A 81 13.23 -3.02 -4.65
C SER A 81 12.35 -2.60 -3.49
N ARG A 82 12.01 -3.53 -2.58
CA ARG A 82 11.23 -3.23 -1.37
C ARG A 82 11.90 -2.19 -0.49
N THR A 83 13.19 -2.38 -0.18
CA THR A 83 13.95 -1.43 0.65
C THR A 83 14.08 -0.06 -0.04
N PHE A 84 14.31 -0.03 -1.35
CA PHE A 84 14.35 1.20 -2.13
C PHE A 84 13.02 1.94 -2.07
N LEU A 85 11.89 1.26 -2.32
CA LEU A 85 10.55 1.84 -2.31
C LEU A 85 10.19 2.42 -0.94
N LEU A 86 10.47 1.71 0.16
CA LEU A 86 10.25 2.22 1.52
C LEU A 86 11.09 3.48 1.79
N ARG A 87 12.39 3.44 1.46
CA ARG A 87 13.30 4.57 1.71
C ARG A 87 12.99 5.80 0.85
N SER A 88 12.48 5.59 -0.36
CA SER A 88 12.21 6.68 -1.31
C SER A 88 11.13 7.65 -0.85
N ARG A 89 10.23 7.23 0.07
CA ARG A 89 9.05 8.03 0.44
C ARG A 89 8.74 8.13 1.92
N ILE A 90 9.19 7.17 2.72
CA ILE A 90 8.76 7.03 4.10
C ILE A 90 9.89 7.42 5.04
N ARG A 91 9.58 8.28 6.02
CA ARG A 91 10.49 8.63 7.10
C ARG A 91 10.88 7.38 7.89
N THR A 92 12.13 7.31 8.35
CA THR A 92 12.73 6.12 8.96
C THR A 92 11.86 5.46 10.04
N ALA A 93 11.23 6.26 10.91
CA ALA A 93 10.43 5.77 12.04
C ALA A 93 9.20 4.92 11.63
N GLU A 94 8.64 5.12 10.45
CA GLU A 94 7.41 4.44 10.02
C GLU A 94 7.68 3.27 9.05
N ARG A 95 8.94 3.06 8.64
CA ARG A 95 9.29 2.08 7.59
C ARG A 95 9.01 0.65 8.02
N GLU A 96 9.33 0.30 9.25
CA GLU A 96 9.16 -1.08 9.75
C GLU A 96 7.69 -1.45 9.87
N MET A 97 6.88 -0.57 10.44
CA MET A 97 5.43 -0.77 10.57
C MET A 97 4.75 -0.84 9.20
N LEU A 98 5.16 0.02 8.26
CA LEU A 98 4.64 -0.01 6.90
C LEU A 98 5.04 -1.30 6.18
N ASP A 99 6.30 -1.74 6.31
CA ASP A 99 6.75 -3.01 5.71
C ASP A 99 5.97 -4.19 6.29
N ALA A 100 5.77 -4.23 7.61
CA ALA A 100 5.03 -5.29 8.27
C ALA A 100 3.58 -5.39 7.76
N SER A 101 2.84 -4.27 7.77
CA SER A 101 1.45 -4.23 7.29
C SER A 101 1.34 -4.54 5.79
N ALA A 102 2.25 -4.02 4.96
CA ALA A 102 2.29 -4.32 3.53
C ALA A 102 2.56 -5.82 3.26
N ARG A 103 3.40 -6.47 4.07
CA ARG A 103 3.66 -7.92 3.94
C ARG A 103 2.46 -8.77 4.30
N VAL A 104 1.74 -8.42 5.37
CA VAL A 104 0.50 -9.11 5.75
C VAL A 104 -0.55 -8.94 4.65
N LEU A 105 -0.72 -7.72 4.12
CA LEU A 105 -1.64 -7.46 3.03
C LEU A 105 -1.29 -8.27 1.77
N ALA A 106 -0.01 -8.29 1.37
CA ALA A 106 0.43 -9.05 0.20
C ALA A 106 0.08 -10.54 0.32
N ALA A 107 0.33 -11.15 1.49
CA ALA A 107 -0.02 -12.54 1.74
C ALA A 107 -1.54 -12.79 1.71
N GLN A 108 -2.35 -11.87 2.24
CA GLN A 108 -3.81 -11.96 2.16
C GLN A 108 -4.34 -11.86 0.72
N LEU A 109 -3.75 -10.97 -0.09
CA LEU A 109 -4.12 -10.83 -1.50
C LEU A 109 -3.76 -12.07 -2.32
N ASP A 110 -2.61 -12.71 -2.03
CA ASP A 110 -2.25 -13.99 -2.65
C ASP A 110 -3.24 -15.11 -2.28
N ALA A 111 -3.66 -15.18 -1.02
CA ALA A 111 -4.62 -16.18 -0.54
C ALA A 111 -6.03 -16.00 -1.13
N ALA A 112 -6.41 -14.79 -1.55
CA ALA A 112 -7.70 -14.52 -2.17
C ALA A 112 -7.77 -14.88 -3.67
N VAL A 113 -6.61 -15.15 -4.30
CA VAL A 113 -6.49 -15.51 -5.73
C VAL A 113 -6.26 -17.01 -5.93
N ALA A 114 -5.87 -17.74 -4.88
CA ALA A 114 -5.66 -19.19 -4.86
C ALA A 114 -6.99 -19.96 -4.72
#